data_AF-A0A960BVT5-F1
#
_entry.id   AF-A0A960BVT5-F1
#
_cell.length_a   1.000
_cell.length_b   1.000
_cell.length_c   1.000
_cell.angle_alpha   90.00
_cell.angle_beta   90.00
_cell.angle_gamma   90.00
#
_symmetry.space_group_name_H-M   'P 1'
#
loop_
_entity.id
_entity.type
_entity.pdbx_description
1 polymer ?
#
loop_
_entity_poly.entity_id
_entity_poly.type
_entity_poly.pdbx_seq_one_letter_code
_entity_poly.pdbx_strand_id
1 'polypeptide(L)'
;MNIDMAALHAIEVDRGIPVEELLDTISTALLTAYRHTEGHQPDARIQIDRKSGTVNVMARETDEEGNVVAEWDDTPEGFGRVAATTARQVMLQRFRDAENERVFGEFSAREGDIVAGVVQQNRRENDRGNVVVRLGTETKGSEGTIRPAEQVPGERYEHGERLRCYVVGVTRGTREPRIELSRTHPNLVRKLFSLEVPEIAD
;
A
#
# COMPACT_ATOMS: atom_id res chain seq x y z
N MET A 1 10.04 -26.97 -1.48
CA MET A 1 10.11 -25.64 -2.11
C MET A 1 10.09 -24.65 -0.96
N ASN A 2 11.09 -23.78 -0.91
CA ASN A 2 11.38 -22.91 0.23
C ASN A 2 10.96 -21.46 -0.09
N ILE A 3 10.95 -20.60 0.93
CA ILE A 3 10.80 -19.17 0.72
C ILE A 3 12.00 -18.66 -0.07
N ASP A 4 11.75 -17.82 -1.07
CA ASP A 4 12.79 -17.18 -1.86
C ASP A 4 13.42 -16.02 -1.06
N MET A 5 14.55 -16.31 -0.41
CA MET A 5 15.29 -15.31 0.38
C MET A 5 15.94 -14.24 -0.49
N ALA A 6 16.28 -14.54 -1.75
CA ALA A 6 16.85 -13.54 -2.66
C ALA A 6 15.81 -12.46 -3.00
N ALA A 7 14.55 -12.87 -3.19
CA ALA A 7 13.44 -11.94 -3.39
C ALA A 7 13.20 -11.04 -2.16
N LEU A 8 13.34 -11.58 -0.95
CA LEU A 8 13.22 -10.79 0.30
C LEU A 8 14.30 -9.71 0.40
N HIS A 9 15.55 -10.07 0.15
CA HIS A 9 16.65 -9.10 0.17
C HIS A 9 16.53 -8.06 -0.96
N ALA A 10 15.99 -8.43 -2.12
CA ALA A 10 15.74 -7.46 -3.19
C ALA A 10 14.74 -6.36 -2.77
N ILE A 11 13.70 -6.72 -2.00
CA ILE A 11 12.72 -5.77 -1.48
C ILE A 11 13.34 -4.84 -0.43
N GLU A 12 14.19 -5.39 0.44
CA GLU A 12 14.94 -4.61 1.44
C GLU A 12 15.79 -3.52 0.77
N VAL A 13 16.49 -3.86 -0.31
CA VAL A 13 17.32 -2.89 -1.06
C VAL A 13 16.47 -1.85 -1.80
N ASP A 14 15.40 -2.25 -2.48
CA ASP A 14 14.59 -1.33 -3.30
C ASP A 14 13.74 -0.37 -2.46
N ARG A 15 13.24 -0.83 -1.31
CA ARG A 15 12.21 -0.10 -0.52
C ARG A 15 12.56 0.15 0.93
N GLY A 16 13.72 -0.33 1.40
CA GLY A 16 14.18 -0.10 2.77
C GLY A 16 13.36 -0.83 3.84
N ILE A 17 12.58 -1.85 3.46
CA ILE A 17 11.82 -2.67 4.40
C ILE A 17 12.75 -3.76 4.94
N PRO A 18 13.08 -3.78 6.25
CA PRO A 18 13.99 -4.77 6.80
C PRO A 18 13.47 -6.20 6.57
N VAL A 19 14.37 -7.12 6.22
CA VAL A 19 13.98 -8.53 6.02
C VAL A 19 13.36 -9.14 7.27
N GLU A 20 13.78 -8.70 8.47
CA GLU A 20 13.20 -9.17 9.74
C GLU A 20 11.71 -8.87 9.85
N GLU A 21 11.28 -7.65 9.50
CA GLU A 21 9.85 -7.27 9.53
C GLU A 21 9.02 -8.10 8.54
N LEU A 22 9.59 -8.39 7.37
CA LEU A 22 8.96 -9.25 6.37
C LEU A 22 8.84 -10.69 6.90
N LEU A 23 9.88 -11.23 7.51
CA LEU A 23 9.88 -12.59 8.08
C LEU A 23 8.88 -12.72 9.22
N ASP A 24 8.72 -11.71 10.07
CA ASP A 24 7.74 -11.72 11.16
C ASP A 24 6.30 -11.70 10.62
N THR A 25 6.05 -10.89 9.58
CA THR A 25 4.75 -10.84 8.91
C THR A 25 4.44 -12.17 8.23
N ILE A 26 5.42 -12.77 7.55
CA ILE A 26 5.28 -14.08 6.90
C ILE A 26 5.03 -15.18 7.94
N SER A 27 5.75 -15.15 9.07
CA SER A 27 5.56 -16.09 10.17
C SER A 27 4.13 -16.01 10.74
N THR A 28 3.61 -14.80 10.92
CA THR A 28 2.23 -14.58 11.40
C THR A 28 1.19 -15.08 10.40
N ALA A 29 1.39 -14.81 9.11
CA ALA A 29 0.50 -15.29 8.05
C ALA A 29 0.54 -16.82 7.93
N LEU A 30 1.72 -17.42 8.06
CA LEU A 30 1.89 -18.87 8.02
C LEU A 30 1.32 -19.57 9.24
N LEU A 31 1.44 -18.98 10.43
CA LEU A 31 0.80 -19.51 11.63
C LEU A 31 -0.72 -19.55 11.46
N THR A 32 -1.29 -18.50 10.85
CA THR A 32 -2.71 -18.46 10.51
C THR A 32 -3.08 -19.57 9.52
N ALA A 33 -2.27 -19.77 8.47
CA ALA A 33 -2.48 -20.86 7.52
C ALA A 33 -2.38 -22.26 8.16
N TYR A 34 -1.42 -22.46 9.06
CA TYR A 34 -1.26 -23.71 9.80
C TYR A 34 -2.47 -24.03 10.68
N ARG A 35 -3.03 -23.04 11.40
CA ARG A 35 -4.26 -23.20 12.22
C ARG A 35 -5.49 -23.61 11.41
N HIS A 36 -5.48 -23.42 10.09
CA HIS A 36 -6.54 -23.89 9.20
C HIS A 36 -6.31 -25.32 8.68
N THR A 37 -5.20 -25.95 9.03
CA THR A 37 -4.91 -27.34 8.68
C THR A 37 -5.56 -28.28 9.69
N GLU A 38 -6.01 -29.44 9.23
CA GLU A 38 -6.52 -30.49 10.11
C GLU A 38 -5.40 -31.03 11.00
N GLY A 39 -5.70 -31.30 12.27
CA GLY A 39 -4.72 -31.81 13.23
C GLY A 39 -3.75 -30.75 13.77
N HIS A 40 -3.98 -29.46 13.53
CA HIS A 40 -3.12 -28.41 14.07
C HIS A 40 -3.03 -28.45 15.59
N GLN A 41 -1.85 -28.12 16.10
CA GLN A 41 -1.60 -27.93 17.52
C GLN A 41 -2.02 -26.52 17.95
N PRO A 42 -2.64 -26.36 19.13
CA PRO A 42 -3.16 -25.08 19.60
C PRO A 42 -2.04 -24.05 19.83
N ASP A 43 -0.89 -24.52 20.32
CA ASP A 43 0.29 -23.71 20.57
C ASP A 43 1.42 -24.13 19.62
N ALA A 44 1.61 -23.32 18.58
CA ALA A 44 2.62 -23.54 17.55
C ALA A 44 3.27 -22.22 17.16
N ARG A 45 4.54 -22.29 16.79
CA ARG A 45 5.32 -21.17 16.24
C ARG A 45 5.95 -21.55 14.91
N ILE A 46 6.02 -20.58 14.01
CA ILE A 46 6.68 -20.75 12.74
C ILE A 46 8.15 -20.35 12.89
N GLN A 47 9.06 -21.23 12.50
CA GLN A 47 10.49 -20.96 12.43
C GLN A 47 10.91 -20.92 10.96
N ILE A 48 11.52 -19.81 10.54
CA ILE A 48 12.02 -19.62 9.18
C ILE A 48 13.54 -19.50 9.24
N ASP A 49 14.24 -20.39 8.55
CA ASP A 49 15.69 -20.31 8.40
C ASP A 49 16.07 -19.19 7.42
N ARG A 50 16.84 -18.21 7.90
CA ARG A 50 17.20 -17.00 7.14
C ARG A 50 18.10 -17.26 5.94
N LYS A 51 18.78 -18.41 5.86
CA LYS A 51 19.72 -18.71 4.77
C LYS A 51 19.06 -19.57 3.69
N SER A 52 18.31 -20.58 4.11
CA SER A 52 17.71 -21.58 3.23
C SER A 52 16.26 -21.28 2.89
N GLY A 53 15.58 -20.41 3.64
CA GLY A 53 14.15 -20.15 3.52
C GLY A 53 13.27 -21.35 3.91
N THR A 54 13.85 -22.34 4.60
CA THR A 54 13.13 -23.51 5.10
C THR A 54 12.19 -23.07 6.21
N VAL A 55 10.96 -23.57 6.17
CA VAL A 55 9.93 -23.26 7.16
C VAL A 55 9.59 -24.52 7.94
N ASN A 56 9.71 -24.42 9.25
CA ASN A 56 9.31 -25.46 10.20
C ASN A 56 8.20 -24.94 11.10
N VAL A 57 7.24 -25.80 11.41
CA VAL A 57 6.19 -25.55 12.40
C VAL A 57 6.61 -26.25 13.68
N MET A 58 6.97 -25.47 14.70
CA MET A 58 7.33 -26.00 16.00
C MET A 58 6.09 -25.93 16.89
N ALA A 59 5.48 -27.09 17.15
CA ALA A 59 4.41 -27.22 18.12
C ALA A 59 5.01 -27.36 19.52
N ARG A 60 4.32 -26.81 20.51
CA ARG A 60 4.74 -26.92 21.90
C ARG A 60 3.58 -27.25 22.82
N GLU A 61 3.89 -27.97 23.88
CA GLU A 61 2.99 -28.23 24.99
C GLU A 61 3.42 -27.35 26.17
N THR A 62 2.45 -26.60 26.72
CA THR A 62 2.65 -25.71 27.86
C THR A 62 1.87 -26.22 29.08
N ASP A 63 2.46 -26.09 30.27
CA ASP A 63 1.79 -26.42 31.53
C ASP A 63 0.77 -25.34 31.94
N GLU A 64 0.08 -25.54 33.07
CA GLU A 64 -0.90 -24.58 33.62
C GLU A 64 -0.26 -23.23 34.03
N GLU A 65 1.06 -23.18 34.17
CA GLU A 65 1.86 -21.99 34.50
C GLU A 65 2.44 -21.30 33.23
N GLY A 66 2.23 -21.87 32.05
CA GLY A 66 2.70 -21.36 30.76
C GLY A 66 4.16 -21.73 30.42
N ASN A 67 4.79 -22.62 31.17
CA ASN A 67 6.14 -23.11 30.86
C ASN A 67 6.08 -24.18 29.77
N VAL A 68 7.06 -24.16 28.85
CA VAL A 68 7.15 -25.15 27.76
C VAL A 68 7.65 -26.48 28.30
N VAL A 69 6.82 -27.50 28.24
CA VAL A 69 7.10 -28.87 28.71
C VAL A 69 7.71 -29.72 27.60
N ALA A 70 7.21 -29.57 26.37
CA ALA A 70 7.70 -30.28 25.20
C ALA A 70 7.60 -29.40 23.96
N GLU A 71 8.52 -29.58 23.00
CA GLU A 71 8.48 -28.95 21.67
C GLU A 71 8.83 -30.01 20.63
N TRP A 72 8.07 -30.08 19.54
CA TRP A 72 8.29 -30.99 18.42
C TRP A 72 8.00 -30.34 17.06
N ASP A 73 8.55 -30.91 15.99
CA ASP A 73 8.27 -30.48 14.63
C ASP A 73 6.95 -31.11 14.16
N ASP A 74 5.96 -30.26 13.90
CA ASP A 74 4.63 -30.64 13.38
C ASP A 74 4.41 -30.09 11.96
N THR A 75 5.49 -29.92 11.20
CA THR A 75 5.41 -29.38 9.83
C THR A 75 4.61 -30.33 8.93
N PRO A 76 3.44 -29.90 8.41
CA PRO A 76 2.64 -30.76 7.54
C PRO A 76 3.35 -31.06 6.21
N GLU A 77 3.05 -32.20 5.60
CA GLU A 77 3.59 -32.53 4.29
C GLU A 77 3.20 -31.47 3.26
N GLY A 78 4.20 -30.98 2.51
CA GLY A 78 3.97 -29.96 1.48
C GLY A 78 3.72 -28.53 2.02
N PHE A 79 3.83 -28.30 3.34
CA PHE A 79 3.65 -26.97 3.94
C PHE A 79 4.63 -25.93 3.39
N GLY A 80 5.84 -26.35 2.98
CA GLY A 80 6.79 -25.47 2.30
C GLY A 80 6.24 -24.80 1.03
N ARG A 81 5.32 -25.46 0.30
CA ARG A 81 4.65 -24.83 -0.86
C ARG A 81 3.70 -23.71 -0.41
N VAL A 82 2.93 -23.97 0.66
CA VAL A 82 2.03 -22.97 1.27
C VAL A 82 2.85 -21.79 1.79
N ALA A 83 4.02 -22.06 2.38
CA ALA A 83 4.97 -21.05 2.79
C ALA A 83 5.46 -20.17 1.63
N ALA A 84 5.91 -20.77 0.54
CA ALA A 84 6.38 -20.02 -0.63
C ALA A 84 5.28 -19.12 -1.24
N THR A 85 4.05 -19.61 -1.36
CA THR A 85 2.93 -18.82 -1.91
C THR A 85 2.52 -17.69 -0.97
N THR A 86 2.44 -17.97 0.32
CA THR A 86 2.07 -16.98 1.35
C THR A 86 3.13 -15.90 1.45
N ALA A 87 4.41 -16.29 1.47
CA ALA A 87 5.53 -15.37 1.51
C ALA A 87 5.50 -14.40 0.32
N ARG A 88 5.29 -14.91 -0.90
CA ARG A 88 5.13 -14.06 -2.10
C ARG A 88 3.96 -13.07 -1.96
N GLN A 89 2.82 -13.51 -1.45
CA GLN A 89 1.66 -12.65 -1.25
C GLN A 89 1.93 -11.55 -0.22
N VAL A 90 2.50 -11.91 0.93
CA VAL A 90 2.86 -10.96 2.00
C VAL A 90 3.90 -9.95 1.50
N MET A 91 4.90 -10.39 0.74
CA MET A 91 5.88 -9.51 0.10
C MET A 91 5.22 -8.50 -0.84
N LEU A 92 4.36 -8.96 -1.75
CA LEU A 92 3.63 -8.08 -2.68
C LEU A 92 2.72 -7.10 -1.95
N GLN A 93 2.10 -7.54 -0.85
CA GLN A 93 1.28 -6.67 -0.01
C GLN A 93 2.12 -5.60 0.66
N ARG A 94 3.22 -5.97 1.34
CA ARG A 94 4.13 -5.02 2.00
C ARG A 94 4.75 -4.04 1.03
N PHE A 95 5.07 -4.47 -0.19
CA PHE A 95 5.51 -3.57 -1.26
C PHE A 95 4.46 -2.51 -1.59
N ARG A 96 3.20 -2.91 -1.75
CA ARG A 96 2.08 -1.98 -2.01
C ARG A 96 1.85 -1.04 -0.84
N ASP A 97 1.88 -1.54 0.38
CA ASP A 97 1.68 -0.73 1.59
C ASP A 97 2.76 0.35 1.73
N ALA A 98 4.03 0.00 1.46
CA ALA A 98 5.14 0.95 1.48
C ALA A 98 5.04 2.00 0.36
N GLU A 99 4.67 1.60 -0.87
CA GLU A 99 4.38 2.54 -1.96
C GLU A 99 3.25 3.50 -1.58
N ASN A 100 2.17 2.98 -1.01
CA ASN A 100 1.01 3.76 -0.59
C ASN A 100 1.37 4.78 0.49
N GLU A 101 2.14 4.39 1.51
CA GLU A 101 2.55 5.32 2.57
C GLU A 101 3.47 6.42 2.02
N ARG A 102 4.37 6.07 1.06
CA ARG A 102 5.21 7.06 0.38
C ARG A 102 4.37 8.08 -0.40
N VAL A 103 3.39 7.61 -1.19
CA VAL A 103 2.48 8.47 -1.96
C VAL A 103 1.63 9.32 -1.02
N PHE A 104 1.09 8.74 0.05
CA PHE A 104 0.33 9.47 1.06
C PHE A 104 1.17 10.60 1.67
N GLY A 105 2.42 10.32 2.06
CA GLY A 105 3.34 11.33 2.59
C GLY A 105 3.65 12.45 1.59
N GLU A 106 3.89 12.10 0.32
CA GLU A 106 4.15 13.07 -0.76
C GLU A 106 2.98 14.04 -0.95
N PHE A 107 1.74 13.54 -1.03
CA PHE A 107 0.58 14.39 -1.26
C PHE A 107 0.05 15.07 0.00
N SER A 108 0.19 14.46 1.18
CA SER A 108 -0.14 15.13 2.45
C SER A 108 0.71 16.38 2.64
N ALA A 109 2.00 16.32 2.27
CA ALA A 109 2.87 17.49 2.30
C ALA A 109 2.49 18.58 1.27
N ARG A 110 1.67 18.24 0.27
CA ARG A 110 1.13 19.15 -0.75
C ARG A 110 -0.33 19.54 -0.51
N GLU A 111 -0.92 19.16 0.62
CA GLU A 111 -2.24 19.65 1.00
C GLU A 111 -2.21 21.18 1.04
N GLY A 112 -3.23 21.78 0.44
CA GLY A 112 -3.32 23.23 0.32
C GLY A 112 -2.43 23.84 -0.76
N ASP A 113 -1.81 23.03 -1.62
CA ASP A 113 -1.05 23.48 -2.77
C ASP A 113 -1.71 23.09 -4.10
N ILE A 114 -1.14 23.58 -5.21
CA ILE A 114 -1.63 23.27 -6.56
C ILE A 114 -0.83 22.15 -7.22
N VAL A 115 -1.55 21.23 -7.86
CA VAL A 115 -0.98 20.10 -8.59
C VAL A 115 -1.49 20.10 -10.02
N ALA A 116 -0.60 19.78 -10.96
CA ALA A 116 -0.99 19.55 -12.35
C ALA A 116 -1.31 18.08 -12.58
N GLY A 117 -2.28 17.80 -13.45
CA GLY A 117 -2.64 16.45 -13.82
C GLY A 117 -3.40 16.36 -15.14
N VAL A 118 -3.70 15.13 -15.55
CA VAL A 118 -4.41 14.81 -16.79
C VAL A 118 -5.72 14.10 -16.46
N VAL A 119 -6.85 14.61 -16.96
CA VAL A 119 -8.17 13.99 -16.78
C VAL A 119 -8.18 12.58 -17.38
N GLN A 120 -8.59 11.61 -16.59
CA GLN A 120 -8.69 10.20 -16.98
C GLN A 120 -10.14 9.81 -17.25
N GLN A 121 -10.33 8.94 -18.23
CA GLN A 121 -11.63 8.34 -18.48
C GLN A 121 -11.86 7.20 -17.49
N ASN A 122 -12.80 7.38 -16.55
CA ASN A 122 -13.17 6.36 -15.58
C ASN A 122 -14.69 6.28 -15.51
N ARG A 123 -15.29 5.40 -16.31
CA ARG A 123 -16.75 5.28 -16.44
C ARG A 123 -17.45 5.16 -15.09
N ARG A 124 -16.93 4.33 -14.18
CA ARG A 124 -17.53 4.10 -12.86
C ARG A 124 -17.61 5.38 -12.02
N GLU A 125 -16.57 6.19 -12.04
CA GLU A 125 -16.51 7.44 -11.30
C GLU A 125 -17.27 8.56 -12.03
N ASN A 126 -17.19 8.61 -13.36
CA ASN A 126 -17.93 9.56 -14.18
C ASN A 126 -19.45 9.37 -14.07
N ASP A 127 -19.95 8.12 -13.98
CA ASP A 127 -21.36 7.82 -13.74
C ASP A 127 -21.85 8.35 -12.38
N ARG A 128 -20.93 8.53 -11.42
CA ARG A 128 -21.18 9.16 -10.10
C ARG A 128 -20.99 10.67 -10.12
N GLY A 129 -20.67 11.25 -11.29
CA GLY A 129 -20.37 12.66 -11.47
C GLY A 129 -18.95 13.06 -11.03
N ASN A 130 -18.09 12.11 -10.64
CA ASN A 130 -16.71 12.40 -10.25
C ASN A 130 -15.82 12.53 -11.49
N VAL A 131 -14.87 13.45 -11.43
CA VAL A 131 -13.80 13.59 -12.42
C VAL A 131 -12.52 13.01 -11.83
N VAL A 132 -11.91 12.06 -12.54
CA VAL A 132 -10.64 11.44 -12.13
C VAL A 132 -9.50 12.13 -12.85
N VAL A 133 -8.46 12.49 -12.11
CA VAL A 133 -7.28 13.20 -12.62
C VAL A 133 -6.03 12.41 -12.22
N ARG A 134 -5.21 12.06 -13.20
CA ARG A 134 -3.90 11.47 -12.94
C ARG A 134 -2.90 12.57 -12.62
N LEU A 135 -2.33 12.52 -11.42
CA LEU A 135 -1.31 13.42 -10.91
C LEU A 135 0.06 12.76 -11.05
N GLY A 136 1.13 13.55 -11.24
CA GLY A 136 2.50 13.03 -11.34
C GLY A 136 2.95 12.75 -12.79
N THR A 137 3.88 11.81 -12.96
CA THR A 137 4.46 11.48 -14.27
C THR A 137 3.74 10.30 -14.93
N GLU A 138 4.02 10.07 -16.21
CA GLU A 138 3.44 8.95 -16.96
C GLU A 138 3.80 7.57 -16.38
N THR A 139 4.96 7.46 -15.72
CA THR A 139 5.49 6.20 -15.16
C THR A 139 5.18 6.04 -13.67
N LYS A 140 4.95 7.14 -12.94
CA LYS A 140 4.58 7.16 -11.52
C LYS A 140 3.48 8.20 -11.33
N GLY A 141 2.24 7.72 -11.38
CA GLY A 141 1.06 8.57 -11.24
C GLY A 141 0.19 8.12 -10.08
N SER A 142 -0.47 9.08 -9.44
CA SER A 142 -1.50 8.85 -8.42
C SER A 142 -2.82 9.41 -8.92
N GLU A 143 -3.94 8.82 -8.49
CA GLU A 143 -5.26 9.28 -8.90
C GLU A 143 -5.82 10.27 -7.88
N GLY A 144 -6.17 11.46 -8.36
CA GLY A 144 -6.97 12.43 -7.63
C GLY A 144 -8.40 12.46 -8.16
N THR A 145 -9.35 12.83 -7.30
CA THR A 145 -10.77 12.91 -7.64
C THR A 145 -11.30 14.32 -7.38
N ILE A 146 -11.99 14.90 -8.35
CA ILE A 146 -12.77 16.13 -8.20
C ILE A 146 -14.24 15.73 -8.08
N ARG A 147 -14.81 15.92 -6.89
CA ARG A 147 -16.25 15.66 -6.63
C ARG A 147 -17.11 16.71 -7.34
N PRO A 148 -18.40 16.42 -7.64
CA PRO A 148 -19.29 17.39 -8.28
C PRO A 148 -19.33 18.77 -7.63
N ALA A 149 -19.28 18.85 -6.29
CA ALA A 149 -19.27 20.11 -5.54
C ALA A 149 -17.98 20.94 -5.72
N GLU A 150 -16.89 20.29 -6.13
CA GLU A 150 -15.57 20.89 -6.31
C GLU A 150 -15.26 21.19 -7.79
N GLN A 151 -16.22 20.93 -8.67
CA GLN A 151 -16.16 21.21 -10.11
C GLN A 151 -16.73 22.60 -10.41
N VAL A 152 -16.10 23.30 -11.36
CA VAL A 152 -16.58 24.62 -11.79
C VAL A 152 -17.81 24.45 -12.67
N PRO A 153 -18.95 25.10 -12.34
CA PRO A 153 -20.13 25.05 -13.19
C PRO A 153 -19.83 25.54 -14.61
N GLY A 154 -20.09 24.69 -15.61
CA GLY A 154 -19.88 25.00 -17.03
C GLY A 154 -18.48 24.67 -17.57
N GLU A 155 -17.51 24.33 -16.71
CA GLU A 155 -16.23 23.79 -17.15
C GLU A 155 -16.42 22.36 -17.66
N ARG A 156 -15.82 22.02 -18.81
CA ARG A 156 -15.79 20.66 -19.33
C ARG A 156 -14.49 19.99 -18.88
N TYR A 157 -14.58 18.72 -18.50
CA TYR A 157 -13.44 17.91 -18.10
C TYR A 157 -13.30 16.75 -19.06
N GLU A 158 -12.67 16.99 -20.19
CA GLU A 158 -12.54 15.97 -21.24
C GLU A 158 -11.34 15.05 -20.98
N HIS A 159 -11.44 13.77 -21.33
CA HIS A 159 -10.33 12.85 -21.17
C HIS A 159 -9.10 13.33 -21.95
N GLY A 160 -7.93 13.33 -21.30
CA GLY A 160 -6.67 13.80 -21.87
C GLY A 160 -6.40 15.28 -21.62
N GLU A 161 -7.38 16.02 -21.10
CA GLU A 161 -7.20 17.43 -20.76
C GLU A 161 -6.23 17.60 -19.59
N ARG A 162 -5.30 18.56 -19.74
CA ARG A 162 -4.35 18.95 -18.69
C ARG A 162 -4.91 20.12 -17.91
N LEU A 163 -4.99 19.98 -16.59
CA LEU A 163 -5.48 21.02 -15.71
C LEU A 163 -4.70 21.07 -14.41
N ARG A 164 -4.77 22.22 -13.73
CA ARG A 164 -4.21 22.41 -12.39
C ARG A 164 -5.33 22.36 -11.37
N CYS A 165 -5.20 21.57 -10.33
CA CYS A 165 -6.16 21.49 -9.23
C CYS A 165 -5.54 21.95 -7.93
N TYR A 166 -6.39 22.40 -7.02
CA TYR A 166 -6.03 22.58 -5.63
C TYR A 166 -6.21 21.27 -4.86
N VAL A 167 -5.24 20.86 -4.05
CA VAL A 167 -5.36 19.68 -3.18
C VAL A 167 -6.12 20.10 -1.92
N VAL A 168 -7.36 19.63 -1.76
CA VAL A 168 -8.18 19.96 -0.58
C VAL A 168 -7.92 19.00 0.60
N GLY A 169 -7.49 17.78 0.31
CA GLY A 169 -7.14 16.82 1.35
C GLY A 169 -6.70 15.47 0.80
N VAL A 170 -5.99 14.72 1.63
CA VAL A 170 -5.47 13.40 1.33
C VAL A 170 -5.86 12.47 2.45
N THR A 171 -6.53 11.36 2.10
CA THR A 171 -6.98 10.37 3.08
C THR A 171 -6.40 9.00 2.75
N ARG A 172 -6.13 8.20 3.77
CA ARG A 172 -5.72 6.81 3.58
C ARG A 172 -6.92 6.00 3.07
N GLY A 173 -6.79 5.43 1.88
CA GLY A 173 -7.79 4.51 1.31
C GLY A 173 -7.44 3.05 1.56
N THR A 174 -8.37 2.14 1.23
CA THR A 174 -8.19 0.69 1.42
C THR A 174 -7.19 0.04 0.45
N ARG A 175 -6.87 0.70 -0.66
CA ARG A 175 -5.97 0.18 -1.70
C ARG A 175 -4.93 1.18 -2.12
N GLU A 176 -5.32 2.44 -2.25
CA GLU A 176 -4.48 3.57 -2.64
C GLU A 176 -4.90 4.80 -1.84
N PRO A 177 -3.99 5.75 -1.57
CA PRO A 177 -4.34 7.05 -0.98
C PRO A 177 -5.36 7.77 -1.85
N ARG A 178 -6.40 8.34 -1.22
CA ARG A 178 -7.42 9.12 -1.90
C ARG A 178 -7.02 10.59 -1.83
N ILE A 179 -6.74 11.17 -2.99
CA ILE A 179 -6.41 12.59 -3.13
C ILE A 179 -7.65 13.33 -3.59
N GLU A 180 -8.16 14.24 -2.77
CA GLU A 180 -9.29 15.08 -3.10
C GLU A 180 -8.80 16.39 -3.72
N LEU A 181 -9.37 16.70 -4.88
CA LEU A 181 -8.99 17.84 -5.70
C LEU A 181 -10.16 18.81 -5.84
N SER A 182 -9.84 20.09 -6.02
CA SER A 182 -10.81 21.15 -6.29
C SER A 182 -10.40 22.08 -7.41
N ARG A 183 -11.40 22.48 -8.19
CA ARG A 183 -11.33 23.53 -9.22
C ARG A 183 -12.06 24.81 -8.81
N THR A 184 -12.86 24.77 -7.75
CA THR A 184 -13.63 25.92 -7.24
C THR A 184 -13.00 26.59 -6.03
N HIS A 185 -12.04 25.94 -5.37
CA HIS A 185 -11.44 26.47 -4.14
C HIS A 185 -10.75 27.83 -4.36
N PRO A 186 -11.00 28.87 -3.53
CA PRO A 186 -10.50 30.23 -3.75
C PRO A 186 -8.96 30.32 -3.78
N ASN A 187 -8.27 29.43 -3.04
CA ASN A 187 -6.81 29.39 -3.05
C ASN A 187 -6.22 28.88 -4.37
N LEU A 188 -7.00 28.21 -5.23
CA LEU A 188 -6.53 27.83 -6.57
C LEU A 188 -6.11 29.07 -7.36
N VAL A 189 -6.97 30.08 -7.39
CA VAL A 189 -6.71 31.33 -8.12
C VAL A 189 -5.49 32.03 -7.52
N ARG A 190 -5.43 32.17 -6.18
CA ARG A 190 -4.27 32.80 -5.50
C ARG A 190 -2.94 32.13 -5.86
N LYS A 191 -2.91 30.79 -5.86
CA LYS A 191 -1.71 30.01 -6.19
C LYS A 191 -1.35 30.10 -7.67
N LEU A 192 -2.33 30.11 -8.57
CA LEU A 192 -2.08 30.32 -10.00
C LEU A 192 -1.48 31.70 -10.26
N PHE A 193 -1.97 32.75 -9.59
CA PHE A 193 -1.38 34.09 -9.68
C PHE A 193 0.05 34.14 -9.15
N SER A 194 0.34 33.49 -8.02
CA SER A 194 1.70 33.41 -7.47
C SER A 194 2.68 32.71 -8.41
N LEU A 195 2.24 31.76 -9.23
CA LEU A 195 3.10 31.14 -10.25
C LEU A 195 3.37 32.04 -11.46
N GLU A 196 2.43 32.93 -11.81
CA GLU A 196 2.53 33.77 -13.01
C GLU A 196 3.16 35.14 -12.70
N VAL A 197 3.05 35.60 -11.46
CA VAL A 197 3.52 36.92 -11.00
C VAL A 197 4.61 36.72 -9.94
N PRO A 198 5.91 36.84 -10.31
CA PRO A 198 7.03 36.67 -9.39
C PRO A 198 6.95 37.56 -8.15
N GLU A 199 6.39 38.77 -8.28
CA GLU A 199 6.27 39.76 -7.20
C GLU A 199 5.28 39.36 -6.09
N ILE A 200 4.46 38.33 -6.31
CA ILE A 200 3.54 37.76 -5.31
C ILE A 200 4.14 36.53 -4.61
N ALA A 201 5.21 35.95 -5.17
CA ALA A 201 5.88 34.78 -4.60
C ALA A 201 6.87 35.12 -3.47
N ASP A 202 7.37 36.36 -3.44
CA ASP A 202 8.22 36.94 -2.38
C ASP A 202 7.40 37.58 -1.24
#